data_AF-A0AAV8ACR2-F1
#
_entry.id   AF-A0AAV8ACR2-F1
#
_cell.length_a   1.000
_cell.length_b   1.000
_cell.length_c   1.000
_cell.angle_alpha   90.00
_cell.angle_beta   90.00
_cell.angle_gamma   90.00
#
_symmetry.space_group_name_H-M   'P 1'
#
loop_
_entity.id
_entity.type
_entity.pdbx_description
1 polymer ?
#
loop_
_entity_poly.entity_id
_entity_poly.type
_entity_poly.pdbx_seq_one_letter_code
_entity_poly.pdbx_strand_id
1 'polypeptide(L)'
;MELKHFDFFLNSLVKKLYHKDKSITNEYLQEGVIDSQLGSDQVISLVDTLEPILLQIGHSDLSQNALEKLLEPLELRQDFHQHFLKFWEQQRDEIRSIVRNELIFNDRLSGVSWRVDMKTNSKKISNINQPIAIVELLLSRNQQEREDTKSIMFEIDKTQISNLVNQIEEIESLLEKGIQQKN
;
A
#
# COMPACT_ATOMS: atom_id res chain seq x y z
N MET A 1 15.50 -15.72 26.61
CA MET A 1 15.58 -14.49 25.80
C MET A 1 15.44 -13.25 26.68
N GLU A 2 16.31 -12.25 26.54
CA GLU A 2 16.20 -10.96 27.23
C GLU A 2 15.38 -9.95 26.41
N LEU A 3 14.90 -8.88 27.04
CA LEU A 3 14.15 -7.80 26.35
C LEU A 3 14.95 -7.16 25.20
N LYS A 4 16.27 -7.03 25.34
CA LYS A 4 17.14 -6.47 24.30
C LYS A 4 17.12 -7.31 23.01
N HIS A 5 16.99 -8.63 23.14
CA HIS A 5 16.91 -9.55 21.99
C HIS A 5 15.56 -9.45 21.32
N PHE A 6 14.49 -9.37 22.11
CA PHE A 6 13.13 -9.17 21.59
C PHE A 6 13.00 -7.84 20.84
N ASP A 7 13.59 -6.76 21.39
CA ASP A 7 13.65 -5.46 20.72
C ASP A 7 14.44 -5.52 19.41
N PHE A 8 15.57 -6.23 19.40
CA PHE A 8 16.34 -6.50 18.19
C PHE A 8 15.50 -7.24 17.13
N PHE A 9 14.70 -8.24 17.54
CA PHE A 9 13.79 -8.94 16.64
C PHE A 9 12.76 -8.00 16.02
N LEU A 10 12.06 -7.20 16.82
CA LEU A 10 11.05 -6.28 16.32
C LEU A 10 11.63 -5.25 15.35
N ASN A 11 12.75 -4.63 15.71
CA ASN A 11 13.43 -3.67 14.83
C ASN A 11 13.92 -4.30 13.52
N SER A 12 14.49 -5.51 13.60
CA SER A 12 14.99 -6.22 12.42
C SER A 12 13.85 -6.65 11.50
N LEU A 13 12.73 -7.13 12.06
CA LEU A 13 11.53 -7.47 11.29
C LEU A 13 10.91 -6.22 10.64
N VAL A 14 10.85 -5.08 11.33
CA VAL A 14 10.40 -3.83 10.71
C VAL A 14 11.29 -3.43 9.53
N LYS A 15 12.62 -3.53 9.66
CA LYS A 15 13.56 -3.30 8.56
C LYS A 15 13.34 -4.26 7.38
N LYS A 16 13.16 -5.54 7.66
CA LYS A 16 12.87 -6.57 6.67
C LYS A 16 11.57 -6.26 5.91
N LEU A 17 10.49 -5.97 6.64
CA LEU A 17 9.14 -5.88 6.10
C LEU A 17 8.86 -4.53 5.43
N TYR A 18 9.21 -3.41 6.08
CA TYR A 18 8.83 -2.08 5.61
C TYR A 18 9.97 -1.35 4.90
N HIS A 19 11.21 -1.54 5.33
CA HIS A 19 12.36 -0.94 4.65
C HIS A 19 12.91 -1.82 3.52
N LYS A 20 12.31 -3.01 3.30
CA LYS A 20 12.70 -4.00 2.28
C LYS A 20 14.17 -4.38 2.36
N ASP A 21 14.73 -4.38 3.56
CA ASP A 21 16.11 -4.73 3.80
C ASP A 21 16.31 -6.25 3.65
N LYS A 22 16.83 -6.65 2.48
CA LYS A 22 17.08 -8.06 2.15
C LYS A 22 18.25 -8.66 2.92
N SER A 23 19.03 -7.85 3.64
CA SER A 23 20.14 -8.35 4.48
C SER A 23 19.64 -9.03 5.76
N ILE A 24 18.40 -8.75 6.17
CA ILE A 24 17.78 -9.36 7.34
C ILE A 24 17.28 -10.76 6.99
N THR A 25 18.14 -11.76 7.19
CA THR A 25 17.81 -13.19 7.04
C THR A 25 17.62 -13.86 8.40
N ASN A 26 17.12 -15.10 8.41
CA ASN A 26 16.99 -15.87 9.65
C ASN A 26 18.36 -16.14 10.29
N GLU A 27 19.41 -16.27 9.48
CA GLU A 27 20.79 -16.39 9.94
C GLU A 27 21.26 -15.09 10.62
N TYR A 28 20.98 -13.92 10.03
CA TYR A 28 21.27 -12.63 10.66
C TYR A 28 20.55 -12.48 12.01
N LEU A 29 19.28 -12.89 12.07
CA LEU A 29 18.50 -12.85 13.32
C LEU A 29 19.07 -13.80 14.37
N GLN A 30 19.50 -15.00 13.96
CA GLN A 30 20.15 -15.98 14.82
C GLN A 30 21.49 -15.43 15.35
N GLU A 31 22.29 -14.78 14.50
CA GLU A 31 23.57 -14.17 14.87
C GLU A 31 23.40 -13.05 15.91
N GLY A 32 22.37 -12.21 15.74
CA GLY A 32 22.07 -11.12 16.67
C GLY A 32 21.62 -11.55 18.06
N VAL A 33 21.30 -12.83 18.26
CA VAL A 33 20.84 -13.38 19.55
C VAL A 33 21.65 -14.59 20.01
N ILE A 34 22.90 -14.74 19.55
CA ILE A 34 23.79 -15.85 19.93
C ILE A 34 23.96 -15.97 21.46
N ASP A 35 23.98 -14.86 22.19
CA ASP A 35 24.09 -14.82 23.66
C ASP A 35 22.79 -15.25 24.38
N SER A 36 21.68 -15.41 23.66
CA SER A 36 20.37 -15.75 24.23
C SER A 36 20.10 -17.26 24.35
N GLN A 37 21.02 -18.11 23.87
CA GLN A 37 20.92 -19.59 23.84
C GLN A 37 19.72 -20.14 23.06
N LEU A 38 19.08 -19.33 22.20
CA LEU A 38 17.98 -19.79 21.37
C LEU A 38 18.49 -20.67 20.22
N GLY A 39 17.84 -21.82 20.02
CA GLY A 39 18.07 -22.64 18.84
C GLY A 39 17.43 -22.03 17.59
N SER A 40 17.91 -22.44 16.41
CA SER A 40 17.39 -21.96 15.12
C SER A 40 15.88 -22.17 14.97
N ASP A 41 15.35 -23.30 15.44
CA ASP A 41 13.91 -23.59 15.38
C ASP A 41 13.06 -22.61 16.20
N GLN A 42 13.60 -22.15 17.35
CA GLN A 42 12.91 -21.18 18.21
C GLN A 42 12.93 -19.78 17.60
N VAL A 43 14.03 -19.41 16.95
CA VAL A 43 14.13 -18.15 16.20
C VAL A 43 13.15 -18.14 15.04
N ILE A 44 13.08 -19.23 14.27
CA ILE A 44 12.12 -19.37 13.16
C ILE A 44 10.69 -19.28 13.69
N SER A 45 10.35 -20.02 14.74
CA SER A 45 9.01 -19.98 15.35
C SER A 45 8.62 -18.57 15.83
N LEU A 46 9.56 -17.80 16.37
CA LEU A 46 9.30 -16.43 16.80
C LEU A 46 9.07 -15.50 15.61
N VAL A 47 9.86 -15.62 14.54
CA VAL A 47 9.66 -14.88 13.30
C VAL A 47 8.29 -15.21 12.71
N ASP A 48 7.94 -16.49 12.59
CA ASP A 48 6.66 -16.96 12.07
C ASP A 48 5.46 -16.46 12.89
N THR A 49 5.68 -16.16 14.18
CA THR A 49 4.66 -15.59 15.07
C THR A 49 4.54 -14.07 14.91
N LEU A 50 5.67 -13.35 14.90
CA LEU A 50 5.68 -11.88 14.95
C LEU A 50 5.49 -11.23 13.56
N GLU A 51 6.02 -11.83 12.51
CA GLU A 51 5.98 -11.29 11.15
C GLU A 51 4.54 -11.10 10.63
N PRO A 52 3.62 -12.08 10.73
CA PRO A 52 2.24 -11.90 10.31
C PRO A 52 1.50 -10.81 11.09
N ILE A 53 1.80 -10.68 12.38
CA ILE A 53 1.20 -9.68 13.26
C ILE A 53 1.65 -8.28 12.84
N LEU A 54 2.96 -8.09 12.66
CA LEU A 54 3.52 -6.82 12.18
C LEU A 54 2.88 -6.43 10.85
N LEU A 55 2.82 -7.35 9.88
CA LEU A 55 2.13 -7.12 8.60
C LEU A 55 0.68 -6.71 8.81
N GLN A 56 -0.09 -7.47 9.60
CA GLN A 56 -1.48 -7.18 9.87
C GLN A 56 -1.67 -5.76 10.43
N ILE A 57 -0.87 -5.37 11.43
CA ILE A 57 -1.00 -4.08 12.10
C ILE A 57 -0.46 -2.90 11.27
N GLY A 58 0.50 -3.13 10.37
CA GLY A 58 0.97 -2.14 9.40
C GLY A 58 -0.08 -1.76 8.36
N HIS A 59 -0.92 -2.71 7.96
CA HIS A 59 -1.97 -2.49 6.97
C HIS A 59 -3.35 -2.15 7.57
N SER A 60 -3.47 -2.15 8.90
CA SER A 60 -4.74 -1.89 9.59
C SER A 60 -4.67 -0.70 10.55
N ASP A 61 -5.79 0.00 10.72
CA ASP A 61 -5.91 1.11 11.68
C ASP A 61 -6.43 0.58 13.03
N LEU A 62 -5.66 -0.33 13.64
CA LEU A 62 -6.03 -0.92 14.92
C LEU A 62 -5.82 0.05 16.08
N SER A 63 -6.80 0.10 16.99
CA SER A 63 -6.65 0.76 18.28
C SER A 63 -5.75 -0.06 19.20
N GLN A 64 -5.19 0.57 20.23
CA GLN A 64 -4.34 -0.10 21.22
C GLN A 64 -5.03 -1.31 21.87
N ASN A 65 -6.31 -1.19 22.23
CA ASN A 65 -7.12 -2.28 22.78
C ASN A 65 -7.29 -3.44 21.78
N ALA A 66 -7.45 -3.14 20.48
CA ALA A 66 -7.53 -4.19 19.47
C ALA A 66 -6.18 -4.91 19.27
N LEU A 67 -5.06 -4.18 19.37
CA LEU A 67 -3.73 -4.78 19.34
C LEU A 67 -3.47 -5.63 20.59
N GLU A 68 -3.86 -5.17 21.78
CA GLU A 68 -3.74 -5.96 23.02
C GLU A 68 -4.45 -7.32 22.88
N LYS A 69 -5.70 -7.32 22.40
CA LYS A 69 -6.46 -8.54 22.12
C LYS A 69 -5.85 -9.43 21.05
N LEU A 70 -5.13 -8.86 20.09
CA LEU A 70 -4.42 -9.62 19.06
C LEU A 70 -3.20 -10.35 19.65
N LEU A 71 -2.57 -9.78 20.67
CA LEU A 71 -1.42 -10.37 21.33
C LEU A 71 -1.82 -11.39 22.42
N GLU A 72 -2.98 -11.26 23.06
CA GLU A 72 -3.47 -12.18 24.11
C GLU A 72 -3.35 -13.68 23.80
N PRO A 73 -3.66 -14.18 22.59
CA PRO A 73 -3.54 -15.60 22.26
C PRO A 73 -2.09 -16.09 22.13
N LEU A 74 -1.12 -15.18 22.10
CA LEU A 74 0.28 -15.52 21.96
C LEU A 74 0.84 -15.93 23.33
N GLU A 75 1.55 -17.05 23.37
CA GLU A 75 2.26 -17.53 24.56
C GLU A 75 3.56 -16.71 24.81
N LEU A 76 3.51 -15.39 24.62
CA LEU A 76 4.60 -14.47 24.93
C LEU A 76 4.58 -14.12 26.42
N ARG A 77 5.75 -13.82 26.98
CA ARG A 77 5.84 -13.32 28.36
C ARG A 77 5.17 -11.94 28.47
N GLN A 78 4.67 -11.62 29.66
CA GLN A 78 3.93 -10.37 29.88
C GLN A 78 4.79 -9.11 29.66
N ASP A 79 6.09 -9.17 29.98
CA ASP A 79 7.05 -8.09 29.70
C ASP A 79 7.21 -7.86 28.19
N PHE A 80 7.23 -8.92 27.39
CA PHE A 80 7.28 -8.85 25.92
C PHE A 80 6.02 -8.25 25.32
N HIS A 81 4.85 -8.58 25.86
CA HIS A 81 3.59 -7.95 25.46
C HIS A 81 3.63 -6.43 25.63
N GLN A 82 3.99 -5.97 26.84
CA GLN A 82 4.06 -4.54 27.14
C GLN A 82 5.12 -3.83 26.29
N HIS A 83 6.25 -4.49 26.04
CA HIS A 83 7.29 -3.95 25.18
C HIS A 83 6.83 -3.84 23.72
N PHE A 84 6.11 -4.82 23.20
CA PHE A 84 5.55 -4.79 21.84
C PHE A 84 4.57 -3.61 21.66
N LEU A 85 3.66 -3.40 22.61
CA LEU A 85 2.69 -2.30 22.56
C LEU A 85 3.40 -0.95 22.51
N LYS A 86 4.39 -0.75 23.38
CA LYS A 86 5.19 0.48 23.41
C LYS A 86 6.03 0.66 22.13
N PHE A 87 6.63 -0.41 21.64
CA PHE A 87 7.36 -0.40 20.38
C PHE A 87 6.46 0.04 19.22
N TRP A 88 5.26 -0.54 19.14
CA TRP A 88 4.30 -0.19 18.10
C TRP A 88 3.89 1.27 18.20
N GLU A 89 3.55 1.77 19.39
CA GLU A 89 3.18 3.17 19.59
C GLU A 89 4.25 4.14 19.05
N GLN A 90 5.53 3.80 19.21
CA GLN A 90 6.66 4.61 18.75
C GLN A 90 6.87 4.52 17.23
N GLN A 91 6.72 3.33 16.64
CA GLN A 91 7.06 3.06 15.24
C GLN A 91 5.88 3.22 14.27
N ARG A 92 4.65 3.24 14.78
CA ARG A 92 3.40 3.22 14.00
C ARG A 92 3.37 4.28 12.91
N ASP A 93 3.72 5.52 13.24
CA ASP A 93 3.55 6.65 12.32
C ASP A 93 4.53 6.57 11.14
N GLU A 94 5.75 6.09 11.38
CA GLU A 94 6.75 5.80 10.35
C GLU A 94 6.30 4.65 9.45
N ILE A 95 5.96 3.50 10.03
CA ILE A 95 5.49 2.32 9.30
C ILE A 95 4.28 2.66 8.43
N ARG A 96 3.31 3.40 8.97
CA ARG A 96 2.14 3.88 8.20
C ARG A 96 2.53 4.82 7.08
N SER A 97 3.55 5.66 7.27
CA SER A 97 4.05 6.54 6.21
C SER A 97 4.62 5.72 5.05
N ILE A 98 5.44 4.70 5.37
CA ILE A 98 6.00 3.77 4.38
C ILE A 98 4.88 3.05 3.63
N VAL A 99 3.96 2.39 4.35
CA VAL A 99 2.84 1.66 3.74
C VAL A 99 1.98 2.58 2.87
N ARG A 100 1.69 3.81 3.31
CA ARG A 100 0.97 4.79 2.47
C ARG A 100 1.75 5.12 1.21
N ASN A 101 3.06 5.33 1.30
CA ASN A 101 3.89 5.64 0.14
C ASN A 101 3.94 4.48 -0.87
N GLU A 102 3.84 3.23 -0.40
CA GLU A 102 3.73 2.05 -1.28
C GLU A 102 2.36 1.90 -1.93
N LEU A 103 1.30 2.27 -1.21
CA LEU A 103 -0.08 2.19 -1.70
C LEU A 103 -0.46 3.36 -2.63
N ILE A 104 0.33 4.44 -2.64
CA ILE A 104 0.13 5.54 -3.56
C ILE A 104 0.53 5.09 -4.97
N PHE A 105 -0.38 5.25 -5.94
CA PHE A 105 -0.04 5.11 -7.35
C PHE A 105 1.13 6.02 -7.71
N ASN A 106 2.18 5.42 -8.29
CA ASN A 106 3.38 6.15 -8.73
C ASN A 106 3.02 7.33 -9.64
N ASP A 107 2.11 7.09 -10.58
CA ASP A 107 1.54 8.10 -11.46
C ASP A 107 0.12 8.47 -10.96
N ARG A 108 -0.15 9.77 -10.84
CA ARG A 108 -1.44 10.33 -10.45
C ARG A 108 -2.02 11.16 -11.57
N LEU A 109 -3.31 10.98 -11.86
CA LEU A 109 -4.02 11.84 -12.80
C LEU A 109 -4.09 13.27 -12.22
N SER A 110 -3.41 14.19 -12.89
CA SER A 110 -3.28 15.61 -12.52
C SER A 110 -4.16 16.52 -13.36
N GLY A 111 -4.56 16.08 -14.55
CA GLY A 111 -5.43 16.83 -15.44
C GLY A 111 -6.03 15.96 -16.53
N VAL A 112 -7.18 16.40 -17.02
CA VAL A 112 -7.88 15.80 -18.16
C VAL A 112 -8.26 16.95 -19.10
N SER A 113 -7.89 16.84 -20.37
CA SER A 113 -8.30 17.76 -21.43
C SER A 113 -8.92 16.96 -22.57
N TRP A 114 -9.90 17.52 -23.26
CA TRP A 114 -10.51 16.85 -24.40
C TRP A 114 -10.96 17.84 -25.45
N ARG A 115 -11.04 17.36 -26.69
CA ARG A 115 -11.75 18.05 -27.78
C ARG A 115 -12.51 17.03 -28.63
N VAL A 116 -13.55 17.50 -29.30
CA VAL A 116 -14.38 16.66 -30.20
C VAL A 116 -14.13 17.10 -31.63
N ASP A 117 -13.63 16.17 -32.44
CA ASP A 117 -13.31 16.36 -33.84
C ASP A 117 -14.30 15.57 -34.73
N MET A 118 -14.50 16.03 -35.96
CA MET A 118 -15.27 15.31 -36.98
C MET A 118 -14.30 14.60 -37.93
N LYS A 119 -14.28 13.26 -37.97
CA LYS A 119 -13.50 12.54 -38.97
C LYS A 119 -14.20 12.64 -40.33
N THR A 120 -13.58 13.35 -41.27
CA THR A 120 -14.03 13.41 -42.67
C THR A 120 -13.39 12.27 -43.47
N ASN A 121 -14.22 11.39 -44.03
CA ASN A 121 -13.73 10.27 -44.85
C ASN A 121 -13.61 10.74 -46.31
N SER A 122 -12.39 10.94 -46.80
CA SER A 122 -12.12 11.58 -48.10
C SER A 122 -12.44 10.73 -49.34
N LYS A 123 -12.82 9.45 -49.19
CA LYS A 123 -12.94 8.51 -50.32
C LYS A 123 -14.34 8.07 -50.73
N LYS A 124 -15.43 8.48 -50.04
CA LYS A 124 -16.81 8.18 -50.49
C LYS A 124 -17.77 9.31 -50.13
N ILE A 125 -18.54 9.76 -51.12
CA ILE A 125 -19.60 10.80 -51.08
C ILE A 125 -20.79 10.42 -50.16
N SER A 126 -20.75 9.28 -49.47
CA SER A 126 -21.72 8.95 -48.42
C SER A 126 -21.26 9.56 -47.08
N ASN A 127 -21.86 10.71 -46.74
CA ASN A 127 -21.77 11.40 -45.45
C ASN A 127 -21.75 10.43 -44.25
N ILE A 128 -20.56 10.12 -43.73
CA ILE A 128 -20.40 9.56 -42.39
C ILE A 128 -19.32 10.37 -41.70
N ASN A 129 -19.71 11.58 -41.27
CA ASN A 129 -18.93 12.34 -40.31
C ASN A 129 -19.22 11.73 -38.94
N GLN A 130 -18.37 10.83 -38.46
CA GLN A 130 -18.48 10.31 -37.09
C GLN A 130 -17.71 11.23 -36.13
N PRO A 131 -18.36 11.73 -35.06
CA PRO A 131 -17.68 12.51 -34.04
C PRO A 131 -16.75 11.58 -33.25
N ILE A 132 -15.53 12.04 -33.04
CA ILE A 132 -14.55 11.35 -32.20
C ILE A 132 -13.99 12.34 -31.20
N ALA A 133 -13.77 11.91 -29.96
CA ALA A 133 -13.10 12.73 -28.97
C ALA A 133 -11.61 12.36 -28.93
N ILE A 134 -10.75 13.37 -28.85
CA ILE A 134 -9.34 13.21 -28.49
C ILE A 134 -9.25 13.62 -27.03
N VAL A 135 -8.78 12.71 -26.19
CA VAL A 135 -8.61 12.91 -24.75
C VAL A 135 -7.13 12.91 -24.42
N GLU A 136 -6.71 13.87 -23.62
CA GLU A 136 -5.38 13.98 -23.04
C GLU A 136 -5.48 13.83 -21.52
N LEU A 137 -4.74 12.88 -20.97
CA LEU A 137 -4.55 12.68 -19.54
C LEU A 137 -3.16 13.14 -19.14
N LEU A 138 -3.07 14.05 -18.18
CA LEU A 138 -1.82 14.49 -17.59
C LEU A 138 -1.54 13.66 -16.33
N LEU A 139 -0.45 12.92 -16.31
CA LEU A 139 0.02 12.13 -15.20
C LEU A 139 1.19 12.82 -14.51
N SER A 140 1.11 12.93 -13.19
CA SER A 140 2.17 13.47 -12.33
C SER A 140 2.76 12.35 -11.49
N ARG A 141 4.10 12.31 -11.38
CA ARG A 141 4.77 11.34 -10.49
C ARG A 141 4.86 11.86 -9.07
N ASN A 142 4.63 10.96 -8.14
CA ASN A 142 4.68 11.27 -6.72
C ASN A 142 6.10 11.09 -6.18
N GLN A 143 6.98 12.05 -6.46
CA GLN A 143 8.29 12.22 -5.81
C GLN A 143 8.79 13.66 -6.07
N GLN A 144 9.63 14.16 -5.18
CA GLN A 144 10.02 15.57 -4.97
C GLN A 144 10.63 16.32 -6.17
N GLU A 145 10.64 15.73 -7.36
CA GLU A 145 11.11 16.35 -8.58
C GLU A 145 9.89 16.91 -9.33
N ARG A 146 9.60 18.19 -9.06
CA ARG A 146 8.79 19.02 -9.93
C ARG A 146 9.45 18.98 -11.32
N GLU A 147 8.93 18.15 -12.23
CA GLU A 147 8.94 18.36 -13.71
C GLU A 147 8.57 17.12 -14.55
N ASP A 148 8.46 15.91 -13.97
CA ASP A 148 8.05 14.72 -14.74
C ASP A 148 6.52 14.63 -14.89
N THR A 149 5.96 15.46 -15.79
CA THR A 149 4.56 15.33 -16.23
C THR A 149 4.52 14.54 -17.53
N LYS A 150 3.83 13.39 -17.52
CA LYS A 150 3.61 12.57 -18.71
C LYS A 150 2.20 12.81 -19.24
N SER A 151 2.05 13.12 -20.53
CA SER A 151 0.74 13.13 -21.17
C SER A 151 0.46 11.79 -21.87
N ILE A 152 -0.77 11.32 -21.77
CA ILE A 152 -1.29 10.19 -22.54
C ILE A 152 -2.45 10.72 -23.38
N MET A 153 -2.34 10.62 -24.69
CA MET A 153 -3.40 10.98 -25.62
C MET A 153 -3.98 9.75 -26.29
N PHE A 154 -5.31 9.70 -26.39
CA PHE A 154 -6.00 8.66 -27.14
C PHE A 154 -7.30 9.19 -27.75
N GLU A 155 -7.74 8.50 -28.79
CA GLU A 155 -9.04 8.74 -29.41
C GLU A 155 -10.10 7.84 -28.78
N ILE A 156 -11.28 8.40 -28.55
CA ILE A 156 -12.42 7.69 -27.97
C ILE A 156 -13.71 8.04 -28.72
N ASP A 157 -14.51 7.03 -29.04
CA ASP A 157 -15.82 7.21 -29.66
C ASP A 157 -16.96 7.30 -28.63
N LYS A 158 -18.18 7.56 -29.11
CA LYS A 158 -19.39 7.70 -28.27
C LYS A 158 -19.66 6.46 -27.40
N THR A 159 -19.45 5.26 -27.93
CA THR A 159 -19.74 4.03 -27.20
C THR A 159 -18.69 3.79 -26.11
N GLN A 160 -17.42 4.04 -26.43
CA GLN A 160 -16.31 3.90 -25.50
C GLN A 160 -16.39 4.92 -24.36
N ILE A 161 -16.72 6.19 -24.64
CA ILE A 161 -16.85 7.20 -23.59
C ILE A 161 -18.03 6.90 -22.66
N SER A 162 -19.16 6.42 -23.20
CA SER A 162 -20.30 6.01 -22.38
C SER A 162 -19.93 4.86 -21.45
N ASN A 163 -19.16 3.88 -21.92
CA ASN A 163 -18.68 2.79 -21.08
C ASN A 163 -17.72 3.28 -19.98
N LEU A 164 -16.82 4.23 -20.32
CA LEU A 164 -15.91 4.82 -19.34
C LEU A 164 -16.66 5.59 -18.24
N VAL A 165 -17.66 6.37 -18.60
CA VAL A 165 -18.51 7.10 -17.63
C VAL A 165 -19.21 6.13 -16.68
N ASN A 166 -19.82 5.06 -17.22
CA ASN A 166 -20.48 4.05 -16.39
C ASN A 166 -19.52 3.38 -15.39
N GLN A 167 -18.26 3.14 -15.78
CA GLN A 167 -17.25 2.59 -14.88
C GLN A 167 -16.89 3.58 -13.75
N ILE A 168 -16.81 4.87 -14.06
CA ILE A 168 -16.54 5.91 -13.05
C ILE A 168 -17.73 6.04 -12.08
N GLU A 169 -18.97 5.98 -12.57
CA GLU A 169 -20.18 5.98 -11.75
C GLU A 169 -20.25 4.76 -10.83
N GLU A 170 -19.81 3.59 -11.29
CA GLU A 170 -19.72 2.39 -10.44
C GLU A 170 -18.72 2.60 -9.28
N ILE A 171 -17.56 3.19 -9.57
CA ILE A 171 -16.57 3.55 -8.54
C ILE A 171 -17.17 4.54 -7.54
N GLU A 172 -17.87 5.57 -8.02
CA GLU A 172 -18.56 6.56 -7.17
C GLU A 172 -19.55 5.87 -6.22
N SER A 173 -20.39 4.96 -6.75
CA SER A 173 -21.35 4.20 -5.93
C SER A 173 -20.67 3.33 -4.87
N LEU A 174 -19.52 2.73 -5.18
CA LEU A 174 -18.75 1.95 -4.19
C LEU A 174 -18.18 2.83 -3.08
N LEU A 175 -17.70 4.02 -3.41
CA LEU A 175 -17.21 4.98 -2.42
C LEU A 175 -18.31 5.44 -1.48
N GLU A 176 -19.51 5.75 -2.00
CA GLU A 176 -20.67 6.12 -1.18
C GLU A 176 -21.08 5.01 -0.20
N LYS A 177 -21.12 3.76 -0.67
CA LYS A 177 -21.45 2.59 0.17
C LYS A 177 -20.39 2.34 1.25
N GLY A 178 -19.11 2.49 0.91
CA GLY A 178 -18.01 2.35 1.87
C GLY A 178 -18.05 3.40 2.98
N ILE A 179 -18.51 4.62 2.68
CA ILE A 179 -18.70 5.69 3.67
C ILE A 179 -19.85 5.36 4.65
N GLN A 180 -20.92 4.70 4.19
CA GLN A 180 -22.05 4.34 5.04
C GLN A 180 -21.77 3.21 6.04
N GLN A 181 -20.77 2.37 5.80
CA GLN A 181 -20.38 1.27 6.72
C GLN A 181 -19.52 1.75 7.90
N LYS A 182 -19.14 3.03 7.96
CA LYS A 182 -18.28 3.60 9.01
C LYS A 182 -19.03 4.39 10.10
N ASN A 183 -20.36 4.39 10.11
CA ASN A 183 -21.18 5.05 11.14
C ASN A 183 -21.93 4.04 12.00
#